data_AF-A0A818KYE5-F1
#
_entry.id   AF-A0A818KYE5-F1
#
_cell.length_a   1.000
_cell.length_b   1.000
_cell.length_c   1.000
_cell.angle_alpha   90.00
_cell.angle_beta   90.00
_cell.angle_gamma   90.00
#
_symmetry.space_group_name_H-M   'P 1'
#
loop_
_entity.id
_entity.type
_entity.pdbx_description
1 polymer ?
#
loop_
_entity_poly.entity_id
_entity_poly.type
_entity_poly.pdbx_seq_one_letter_code
_entity_poly.pdbx_strand_id
1 'polypeptide(L)'
;MSNIQYEYVDESLIDENYKCIICKEPLINPTVTPCDHTYCQKCIEHWLNEGYSACPSCRHILSMNDLKPVSTRLILNILDRLIVKCSQCGQNGIQRGNFNDHLTKLCPKGTIFCSAFDIKCPWSGPREQLENHLNTCNYEKLRSVLTHLVNKNRQLEEQIHTLTNQVQTLQSIVQSPTRHLITFDKLFEIEKRTDSGVLSELYEGLIWNNVWYMHEQWVRTNHALSGWKNAYTNGHICVAFNGKGSSMSICSRRKEIDTFSLVSFEATAAWLDNLHINIIGRRLKQELYSKTIVLQFDNSQIFYFDWKNMDELQFIPVSGKEHPGIPYTDKYFAITWILLG
;
A
#
# COMPACT_ATOMS: atom_id res chain seq x y z
N MET A 1 -43.88 -31.45 16.65
CA MET A 1 -43.12 -32.13 17.72
C MET A 1 -41.65 -31.85 17.48
N SER A 2 -40.99 -31.10 18.36
CA SER A 2 -39.56 -30.82 18.25
C SER A 2 -38.79 -32.13 18.30
N ASN A 3 -37.88 -32.32 17.34
CA ASN A 3 -36.99 -33.48 17.22
C ASN A 3 -35.95 -33.45 18.36
N ILE A 4 -36.37 -33.77 19.59
CA ILE A 4 -35.51 -33.81 20.77
C ILE A 4 -34.69 -35.10 20.66
N GLN A 5 -33.36 -34.98 20.67
CA GLN A 5 -32.42 -36.10 20.47
C GLN A 5 -32.02 -36.79 21.79
N TYR A 6 -32.80 -36.56 22.85
CA TYR A 6 -32.58 -37.08 24.19
C TYR A 6 -33.89 -37.42 24.89
N GLU A 7 -33.79 -38.32 25.86
CA GLU A 7 -34.87 -38.73 26.77
C GLU A 7 -34.53 -38.24 28.19
N TYR A 8 -35.50 -37.75 28.94
CA TYR A 8 -35.31 -37.45 30.36
C TYR A 8 -35.23 -38.75 31.16
N VAL A 9 -34.25 -38.84 32.07
CA VAL A 9 -34.01 -40.08 32.82
C VAL A 9 -35.07 -40.29 33.91
N ASP A 10 -35.38 -39.23 34.64
CA ASP A 10 -36.32 -39.25 35.76
C ASP A 10 -37.39 -38.16 35.58
N GLU A 11 -38.24 -38.31 34.57
CA GLU A 11 -39.27 -37.31 34.22
C GLU A 11 -40.27 -37.05 35.37
N SER A 12 -40.51 -38.06 36.22
CA SER A 12 -41.38 -37.97 37.40
C SER A 12 -40.82 -37.11 38.53
N LEU A 13 -39.51 -36.85 38.54
CA LEU A 13 -38.85 -35.98 39.52
C LEU A 13 -38.83 -34.50 39.10
N ILE A 14 -39.28 -34.20 37.88
CA ILE A 14 -39.32 -32.84 37.37
C ILE A 14 -40.60 -32.17 37.84
N ASP A 15 -40.45 -31.13 38.66
CA ASP A 15 -41.57 -30.32 39.16
C ASP A 15 -42.40 -29.77 37.98
N GLU A 16 -43.73 -29.92 38.08
CA GLU A 16 -44.71 -29.48 37.08
C GLU A 16 -44.61 -27.97 36.76
N ASN A 17 -44.13 -27.16 37.71
CA ASN A 17 -43.90 -25.72 37.50
C ASN A 17 -42.80 -25.43 36.45
N TYR A 18 -41.93 -26.40 36.18
CA TYR A 18 -40.90 -26.29 35.14
C TYR A 18 -41.31 -26.96 33.82
N LYS A 19 -42.56 -27.43 33.70
CA LYS A 19 -43.10 -28.03 32.48
C LYS A 19 -43.96 -27.02 31.72
N CYS A 20 -43.85 -27.05 30.40
CA CYS A 20 -44.66 -26.22 29.52
C CYS A 20 -46.08 -26.77 29.46
N ILE A 21 -47.09 -25.95 29.73
CA ILE A 21 -48.49 -26.42 29.69
C ILE A 21 -48.96 -26.84 28.29
N ILE A 22 -48.30 -26.37 27.22
CA ILE A 22 -48.64 -26.68 25.83
C ILE A 22 -48.12 -28.06 25.44
N CYS A 23 -46.80 -28.29 25.57
CA CYS A 23 -46.18 -29.56 25.15
C CYS A 23 -46.05 -30.59 26.27
N LYS A 24 -46.35 -30.22 27.53
CA LYS A 24 -46.21 -31.05 28.74
C LYS A 24 -44.79 -31.48 29.10
N GLU A 25 -43.80 -31.10 28.29
CA GLU A 25 -42.37 -31.32 28.52
C GLU A 25 -41.72 -30.24 29.38
N PRO A 26 -40.58 -30.52 30.04
CA PRO A 26 -39.76 -29.51 30.70
C PRO A 26 -39.39 -28.36 29.76
N LEU A 27 -39.42 -27.13 30.27
CA LEU A 27 -39.25 -25.92 29.47
C LEU A 27 -37.92 -25.91 28.69
N ILE A 28 -38.01 -25.60 27.39
CA ILE A 28 -36.89 -25.38 26.47
C ILE A 28 -36.97 -23.94 25.97
N ASN A 29 -35.88 -23.19 26.14
CA ASN A 29 -35.84 -21.74 25.90
C ASN A 29 -37.07 -21.06 26.51
N PRO A 30 -37.22 -21.10 27.85
CA PRO A 30 -38.41 -20.60 28.51
C PRO A 30 -38.67 -19.13 28.15
N THR A 31 -39.91 -18.83 27.80
CA THR A 31 -40.40 -17.52 27.40
C THR A 31 -41.56 -17.13 28.31
N VAL A 32 -41.43 -15.98 28.95
CA VAL A 32 -42.43 -15.41 29.85
C VAL A 32 -43.29 -14.40 29.10
N THR A 33 -44.58 -14.43 29.40
CA THR A 33 -45.59 -13.49 28.88
C THR A 33 -45.81 -12.34 29.85
N PRO A 34 -46.43 -11.20 29.45
CA PRO A 34 -46.72 -10.10 30.36
C PRO A 34 -47.67 -10.46 31.52
N CYS A 35 -48.42 -11.55 31.37
CA CYS A 35 -49.28 -12.12 32.43
C CYS A 35 -48.57 -13.18 33.29
N ASP A 36 -47.23 -13.16 33.31
CA ASP A 36 -46.33 -14.02 34.11
C ASP A 36 -46.40 -15.54 33.86
N HIS A 37 -47.12 -15.99 32.83
CA HIS A 37 -47.10 -17.39 32.40
C HIS A 37 -45.87 -17.68 31.53
N THR A 38 -45.27 -18.85 31.73
CA THR A 38 -44.04 -19.29 31.05
C THR A 38 -44.29 -20.51 30.17
N TYR A 39 -43.72 -20.52 28.97
CA TYR A 39 -43.85 -21.59 27.97
C TYR A 39 -42.51 -21.86 27.30
N CYS A 40 -42.38 -22.97 26.57
CA CYS A 40 -41.28 -23.10 25.62
C CYS A 40 -41.43 -22.04 24.53
N GLN A 41 -40.35 -21.39 24.12
CA GLN A 41 -40.35 -20.37 23.05
C GLN A 41 -41.13 -20.84 21.82
N LYS A 42 -40.73 -21.98 21.24
CA LYS A 42 -41.37 -22.53 20.03
C LYS A 42 -42.85 -22.88 20.23
N CYS A 43 -43.26 -23.24 21.45
CA CYS A 43 -44.65 -23.59 21.72
C CYS A 43 -45.56 -22.37 21.72
N ILE A 44 -45.14 -21.28 22.40
CA ILE A 44 -45.94 -20.06 22.44
C ILE A 44 -45.90 -19.31 21.11
N GLU A 45 -44.76 -19.32 20.41
CA GLU A 45 -44.65 -18.76 19.06
C GLU A 45 -45.57 -19.50 18.07
N HIS A 46 -45.57 -20.84 18.11
CA HIS A 46 -46.47 -21.63 17.26
C HIS A 46 -47.95 -21.34 17.58
N TRP A 47 -48.31 -21.28 18.86
CA TRP A 47 -49.67 -20.93 19.29
C TRP A 47 -50.13 -19.57 18.72
N LEU A 48 -49.30 -18.54 18.80
CA LEU A 48 -49.66 -17.22 18.25
C LEU A 48 -49.70 -17.22 16.71
N ASN A 49 -48.81 -17.98 16.06
CA ASN A 49 -48.78 -18.11 14.60
C ASN A 49 -50.00 -18.86 14.03
N GLU A 50 -50.64 -19.75 14.81
CA GLU A 50 -51.90 -20.40 14.44
C GLU A 50 -53.12 -19.44 14.50
N GLY A 51 -52.89 -18.16 14.80
CA GLY A 51 -53.92 -17.12 14.77
C GLY A 51 -54.58 -16.83 16.12
N TYR A 52 -54.13 -17.48 17.21
CA TYR A 52 -54.59 -17.16 18.55
C TYR A 52 -53.93 -15.86 19.06
N SER A 53 -54.71 -15.00 19.70
CA SER A 53 -54.26 -13.68 20.22
C SER A 53 -54.35 -13.58 21.74
N ALA A 54 -54.28 -14.72 22.43
CA ALA A 54 -54.46 -14.81 23.87
C ALA A 54 -53.53 -15.84 24.52
N CYS A 55 -53.14 -15.58 25.77
CA CYS A 55 -52.39 -16.50 26.61
C CYS A 55 -53.16 -17.84 26.79
N PRO A 56 -52.52 -19.00 26.52
CA PRO A 56 -53.15 -20.31 26.70
C PRO A 56 -53.67 -20.60 28.12
N SER A 57 -53.04 -20.00 29.15
CA SER A 57 -53.35 -20.31 30.55
C SER A 57 -54.46 -19.42 31.12
N CYS A 58 -54.46 -18.12 30.82
CA CYS A 58 -55.37 -17.16 31.44
C CYS A 58 -56.18 -16.32 30.46
N ARG A 59 -56.00 -16.52 29.14
CA ARG A 59 -56.66 -15.79 28.06
C ARG A 59 -56.39 -14.27 28.01
N HIS A 60 -55.39 -13.79 28.74
CA HIS A 60 -54.90 -12.42 28.60
C HIS A 60 -54.48 -12.14 27.15
N ILE A 61 -54.81 -10.97 26.61
CA ILE A 61 -54.48 -10.60 25.22
C ILE A 61 -52.95 -10.65 25.05
N LEU A 62 -52.49 -11.32 24.01
CA LEU A 62 -51.07 -11.61 23.81
C LEU A 62 -50.72 -11.56 22.33
N SER A 63 -49.61 -10.90 22.00
CA SER A 63 -49.02 -10.85 20.66
C SER A 63 -47.56 -11.34 20.66
N MET A 64 -46.99 -11.57 19.46
CA MET A 64 -45.60 -12.02 19.31
C MET A 64 -44.59 -11.04 19.92
N ASN A 65 -44.89 -9.74 19.90
CA ASN A 65 -43.99 -8.69 20.42
C ASN A 65 -43.96 -8.65 21.94
N ASP A 66 -44.92 -9.29 22.60
CA ASP A 66 -45.05 -9.28 24.07
C ASP A 66 -44.20 -10.38 24.73
N LEU A 67 -43.66 -11.31 23.93
CA LEU A 67 -42.89 -12.45 24.41
C LEU A 67 -41.48 -12.03 24.83
N LYS A 68 -41.08 -12.41 26.06
CA LYS A 68 -39.73 -12.16 26.56
C LYS A 68 -39.05 -13.46 26.99
N PRO A 69 -37.78 -13.71 26.64
CA PRO A 69 -37.07 -14.86 27.16
C PRO A 69 -36.88 -14.72 28.67
N VAL A 70 -37.03 -15.82 29.41
CA VAL A 70 -36.70 -15.85 30.84
C VAL A 70 -35.20 -15.68 30.99
N SER A 71 -34.78 -14.59 31.65
CA SER A 71 -33.37 -14.29 31.90
C SER A 71 -32.88 -14.75 33.28
N THR A 72 -33.81 -15.11 34.18
CA THR A 72 -33.53 -15.55 35.55
C THR A 72 -32.65 -16.78 35.58
N ARG A 73 -31.38 -16.60 35.99
CA ARG A 73 -30.37 -17.66 35.99
C ARG A 73 -30.73 -18.87 36.87
N LEU A 74 -31.44 -18.65 37.98
CA LEU A 74 -31.84 -19.73 38.88
C LEU A 74 -32.71 -20.78 38.16
N ILE A 75 -33.75 -20.32 37.44
CA ILE A 75 -34.67 -21.19 36.69
C ILE A 75 -33.91 -21.94 35.60
N LEU A 76 -33.07 -21.22 34.85
CA LEU A 76 -32.27 -21.79 33.77
C LEU A 76 -31.29 -22.85 34.29
N ASN A 77 -30.62 -22.60 35.42
CA ASN A 77 -29.70 -23.56 36.02
C ASN A 77 -30.40 -24.84 36.51
N ILE A 78 -31.63 -24.74 37.05
CA ILE A 78 -32.43 -25.91 37.45
C ILE A 78 -32.73 -26.76 36.22
N LEU A 79 -33.23 -26.10 35.18
CA LEU A 79 -33.54 -26.65 33.88
C LEU A 79 -32.30 -27.30 33.21
N ASP A 80 -31.12 -26.70 33.29
CA ASP A 80 -29.89 -27.21 32.69
C ASP A 80 -29.30 -28.42 33.43
N ARG A 81 -29.58 -28.56 34.74
CA ARG A 81 -29.13 -29.68 35.57
C ARG A 81 -29.95 -30.96 35.40
N LEU A 82 -31.08 -30.89 34.71
CA LEU A 82 -31.89 -32.08 34.40
C LEU A 82 -31.02 -33.12 33.68
N ILE A 83 -31.11 -34.37 34.11
CA ILE A 83 -30.32 -35.46 33.55
C ILE A 83 -31.08 -36.09 32.39
N VAL A 84 -30.38 -36.23 31.27
CA VAL A 84 -30.90 -36.80 30.03
C VAL A 84 -30.03 -37.96 29.55
N LYS A 85 -30.66 -38.84 28.78
CA LYS A 85 -30.05 -39.94 28.05
C LYS A 85 -30.07 -39.61 26.57
N CYS A 86 -28.94 -39.79 25.89
CA CYS A 86 -28.86 -39.61 24.44
C CYS A 86 -29.65 -40.70 23.72
N SER A 87 -30.64 -40.32 22.91
CA SER A 87 -31.44 -41.29 22.14
C SER A 87 -30.66 -41.94 20.99
N GLN A 88 -29.51 -41.37 20.61
CA GLN A 88 -28.66 -41.91 19.55
C GLN A 88 -27.69 -42.99 20.09
N CYS A 89 -26.81 -42.61 21.03
CA CYS A 89 -25.78 -43.51 21.55
C CYS A 89 -26.17 -44.25 22.84
N GLY A 90 -27.26 -43.86 23.51
CA GLY A 90 -27.70 -44.44 24.77
C GLY A 90 -26.93 -43.95 26.01
N GLN A 91 -25.94 -43.05 25.85
CA GLN A 91 -25.19 -42.50 26.98
C GLN A 91 -26.13 -41.79 27.96
N ASN A 92 -26.06 -42.18 29.22
CA ASN A 92 -26.84 -41.65 30.32
C ASN A 92 -26.00 -40.68 31.18
N GLY A 93 -26.64 -39.93 32.10
CA GLY A 93 -25.97 -39.06 33.04
C GLY A 93 -25.56 -37.69 32.47
N ILE A 94 -26.10 -37.30 31.31
CA ILE A 94 -25.74 -36.05 30.65
C ILE A 94 -26.62 -34.94 31.22
N GLN A 95 -26.03 -33.86 31.73
CA GLN A 95 -26.80 -32.66 32.05
C GLN A 95 -27.37 -32.05 30.78
N ARG A 96 -28.66 -31.68 30.78
CA ARG A 96 -29.35 -31.13 29.62
C ARG A 96 -28.64 -29.91 29.03
N GLY A 97 -28.12 -29.02 29.88
CA GLY A 97 -27.33 -27.86 29.44
C GLY A 97 -26.06 -28.23 28.66
N ASN A 98 -25.50 -29.42 28.92
CA ASN A 98 -24.30 -29.94 28.26
C ASN A 98 -24.61 -30.92 27.13
N PHE A 99 -25.90 -31.16 26.81
CA PHE A 99 -26.27 -32.16 25.81
C PHE A 99 -25.75 -31.80 24.42
N ASN A 100 -25.74 -30.50 24.06
CA ASN A 100 -25.21 -30.05 22.78
C ASN A 100 -23.70 -30.33 22.65
N ASP A 101 -22.94 -30.18 23.75
CA ASP A 101 -21.52 -30.54 23.77
C ASP A 101 -21.33 -32.05 23.60
N HIS A 102 -22.17 -32.86 24.24
CA HIS A 102 -22.17 -34.30 23.99
C HIS A 102 -22.42 -34.60 22.51
N LEU A 103 -23.49 -34.08 21.92
CA LEU A 103 -23.86 -34.35 20.52
C LEU A 103 -22.74 -33.98 19.54
N THR A 104 -22.14 -32.80 19.73
CA THR A 104 -21.16 -32.24 18.79
C THR A 104 -19.74 -32.77 19.00
N LYS A 105 -19.34 -33.09 20.24
CA LYS A 105 -17.94 -33.42 20.58
C LYS A 105 -17.72 -34.86 21.01
N LEU A 106 -18.70 -35.50 21.65
CA LEU A 106 -18.48 -36.76 22.36
C LEU A 106 -19.28 -37.95 21.81
N CYS A 107 -20.46 -37.71 21.24
CA CYS A 107 -21.39 -38.76 20.83
C CYS A 107 -20.77 -39.68 19.77
N PRO A 108 -20.65 -41.00 20.03
CA PRO A 108 -20.11 -41.97 19.07
C PRO A 108 -20.94 -42.08 17.79
N LYS A 109 -22.27 -41.90 17.92
CA LYS A 109 -23.20 -41.89 16.79
C LYS A 109 -23.46 -40.50 16.21
N GLY A 110 -22.80 -39.47 16.74
CA GLY A 110 -22.88 -38.12 16.19
C GLY A 110 -22.30 -38.10 14.78
N THR A 111 -23.00 -37.47 13.84
CA THR A 111 -22.52 -37.32 12.46
C THR A 111 -21.39 -36.30 12.44
N ILE A 112 -20.23 -36.72 11.93
CA ILE A 112 -19.06 -35.86 11.72
C ILE A 112 -18.58 -35.96 10.27
N PHE A 113 -17.81 -34.96 9.87
CA PHE A 113 -17.14 -34.94 8.57
C PHE A 113 -15.73 -35.49 8.70
N CYS A 114 -15.21 -36.00 7.59
CA CYS A 114 -13.79 -36.38 7.49
C CYS A 114 -12.90 -35.17 7.75
N SER A 115 -11.70 -35.39 8.31
CA SER A 115 -10.68 -34.35 8.47
C SER A 115 -10.24 -33.71 7.16
N ALA A 116 -10.40 -34.42 6.05
CA ALA A 116 -10.15 -33.97 4.68
C ALA A 116 -11.38 -33.33 4.00
N PHE A 117 -12.40 -32.91 4.75
CA PHE A 117 -13.58 -32.21 4.21
C PHE A 117 -13.22 -30.86 3.57
N ASP A 118 -12.18 -30.20 4.07
CA ASP A 118 -11.57 -28.98 3.52
C ASP A 118 -11.16 -29.16 2.04
N ILE A 119 -10.60 -30.33 1.72
CA ILE A 119 -10.26 -30.75 0.35
C ILE A 119 -11.35 -31.57 -0.32
N LYS A 120 -12.61 -31.38 0.12
CA LYS A 120 -13.83 -31.94 -0.47
C LYS A 120 -13.96 -33.45 -0.39
N CYS A 121 -13.41 -34.08 0.65
CA CYS A 121 -13.81 -35.45 0.98
C CYS A 121 -15.33 -35.50 1.21
N PRO A 122 -16.10 -36.35 0.51
CA PRO A 122 -17.56 -36.38 0.60
C PRO A 122 -18.06 -37.15 1.83
N TRP A 123 -17.17 -37.78 2.60
CA TRP A 123 -17.57 -38.65 3.70
C TRP A 123 -18.10 -37.82 4.88
N SER A 124 -19.29 -38.21 5.32
CA SER A 124 -19.85 -37.85 6.62
C SER A 124 -20.54 -39.08 7.18
N GLY A 125 -20.45 -39.27 8.49
CA GLY A 125 -20.98 -40.47 9.13
C GLY A 125 -20.81 -40.46 10.64
N PRO A 126 -21.24 -41.54 11.33
CA PRO A 126 -21.05 -41.70 12.76
C PRO A 126 -19.57 -41.56 13.16
N ARG A 127 -19.30 -40.85 14.25
CA ARG A 127 -17.95 -40.64 14.80
C ARG A 127 -17.18 -41.94 15.00
N GLU A 128 -17.85 -43.00 15.47
CA GLU A 128 -17.24 -44.33 15.66
C GLU A 128 -16.73 -44.98 14.36
N GLN A 129 -17.25 -44.56 13.19
CA GLN A 129 -16.83 -45.07 11.89
C GLN A 129 -15.69 -44.25 11.26
N LEU A 130 -15.29 -43.13 11.88
CA LEU A 130 -14.27 -42.25 11.33
C LEU A 130 -12.93 -42.96 11.17
N GLU A 131 -12.49 -43.75 12.16
CA GLU A 131 -11.19 -44.43 12.12
C GLU A 131 -11.11 -45.42 10.94
N ASN A 132 -12.19 -46.19 10.73
CA ASN A 132 -12.31 -47.10 9.58
C ASN A 132 -12.30 -46.34 8.25
N HIS A 133 -12.96 -45.18 8.18
CA HIS A 133 -12.91 -44.31 7.02
C HIS A 133 -11.49 -43.77 6.78
N LEU A 134 -10.81 -43.23 7.80
CA LEU A 134 -9.47 -42.65 7.66
C LEU A 134 -8.45 -43.66 7.09
N ASN A 135 -8.54 -44.93 7.48
CA ASN A 135 -7.70 -46.00 6.94
C ASN A 135 -7.85 -46.22 5.42
N THR A 136 -9.03 -45.89 4.88
CA THR A 136 -9.36 -46.05 3.45
C THR A 136 -9.50 -44.72 2.70
N CYS A 137 -9.40 -43.59 3.39
CA CYS A 137 -9.62 -42.28 2.82
C CYS A 137 -8.46 -41.85 1.91
N ASN A 138 -8.69 -41.85 0.60
CA ASN A 138 -7.72 -41.38 -0.37
C ASN A 138 -7.41 -39.88 -0.23
N TYR A 139 -8.38 -39.07 0.23
CA TYR A 139 -8.19 -37.64 0.44
C TYR A 139 -7.22 -37.36 1.58
N GLU A 140 -7.29 -38.11 2.69
CA GLU A 140 -6.34 -37.95 3.80
C GLU A 140 -4.92 -38.36 3.36
N LYS A 141 -4.78 -39.41 2.54
CA LYS A 141 -3.48 -39.80 1.95
C LYS A 141 -2.90 -38.71 1.04
N LEU A 142 -3.75 -38.01 0.28
CA LEU A 142 -3.35 -36.92 -0.62
C LEU A 142 -3.04 -35.61 0.11
N ARG A 143 -3.38 -35.50 1.39
CA ARG A 143 -3.29 -34.25 2.14
C ARG A 143 -1.87 -33.67 2.20
N SER A 144 -0.86 -34.52 2.37
CA SER A 144 0.55 -34.09 2.37
C SER A 144 0.97 -33.50 1.01
N VAL A 145 0.55 -34.14 -0.08
CA VAL A 145 0.83 -33.70 -1.45
C VAL A 145 0.09 -32.40 -1.75
N LEU A 146 -1.20 -32.31 -1.42
CA LEU A 146 -1.99 -31.08 -1.57
C LEU A 146 -1.40 -29.94 -0.75
N THR A 147 -0.98 -30.19 0.49
CA THR A 147 -0.31 -29.19 1.33
C THR A 147 0.99 -28.71 0.69
N HIS A 148 1.78 -29.62 0.14
CA HIS A 148 3.00 -29.26 -0.59
C HIS A 148 2.69 -28.40 -1.83
N LEU A 149 1.69 -28.77 -2.63
CA LEU A 149 1.29 -28.02 -3.82
C LEU A 149 0.75 -26.63 -3.47
N VAL A 150 -0.08 -26.51 -2.43
CA VAL A 150 -0.59 -25.22 -1.93
C VAL A 150 0.56 -24.33 -1.48
N ASN A 151 1.52 -24.88 -0.73
CA ASN A 151 2.71 -24.12 -0.31
C ASN A 151 3.56 -23.69 -1.49
N LYS A 152 3.74 -24.55 -2.50
CA LYS A 152 4.47 -24.22 -3.72
C LYS A 152 3.76 -23.15 -4.55
N ASN A 153 2.43 -23.20 -4.65
CA ASN A 153 1.64 -22.16 -5.30
C ASN A 153 1.80 -20.81 -4.59
N ARG A 154 1.73 -20.79 -3.26
CA ARG A 154 1.98 -19.58 -2.48
C ARG A 154 3.39 -19.02 -2.72
N GLN A 155 4.42 -19.88 -2.76
CA GLN A 155 5.78 -19.45 -3.09
C GLN A 155 5.88 -18.86 -4.50
N LEU A 156 5.21 -19.46 -5.48
CA LEU A 156 5.17 -18.93 -6.85
C LEU A 156 4.45 -17.58 -6.92
N GLU A 157 3.34 -17.41 -6.20
CA GLU A 157 2.63 -16.13 -6.09
C GLU A 157 3.51 -15.02 -5.47
N GLU A 158 4.25 -15.34 -4.40
CA GLU A 158 5.21 -14.43 -3.78
C GLU A 158 6.35 -14.05 -4.75
N GLN A 159 6.85 -15.01 -5.54
CA GLN A 159 7.84 -14.75 -6.59
C GLN A 159 7.29 -13.84 -7.69
N ILE A 160 6.06 -14.09 -8.16
CA ILE A 160 5.40 -13.25 -9.17
C ILE A 160 5.22 -11.82 -8.65
N HIS A 161 4.79 -11.65 -7.39
CA HIS A 161 4.64 -10.34 -6.79
C HIS A 161 5.97 -9.60 -6.73
N THR A 162 7.04 -10.28 -6.30
CA THR A 162 8.39 -9.72 -6.24
C THR A 162 8.89 -9.28 -7.62
N LEU A 163 8.73 -10.14 -8.64
CA LEU A 163 9.10 -9.83 -10.02
C LEU A 163 8.29 -8.66 -10.57
N THR A 164 7.00 -8.57 -10.27
CA THR A 164 6.14 -7.47 -10.71
C THR A 164 6.58 -6.15 -10.09
N ASN A 165 6.93 -6.13 -8.79
CA ASN A 165 7.48 -4.94 -8.13
C ASN A 165 8.83 -4.53 -8.72
N GLN A 166 9.69 -5.50 -9.05
CA GLN A 166 10.95 -5.24 -9.75
C GLN A 166 10.71 -4.63 -11.14
N VAL A 167 9.76 -5.18 -11.91
CA VAL A 167 9.37 -4.64 -13.22
C VAL A 167 8.80 -3.24 -13.10
N GLN A 168 7.92 -2.96 -12.14
CA GLN A 168 7.39 -1.62 -11.89
C GLN A 168 8.47 -0.62 -11.49
N THR A 169 9.43 -1.06 -10.67
CA THR A 169 10.59 -0.23 -10.30
C THR A 169 11.43 0.10 -11.53
N LEU A 170 11.75 -0.89 -12.36
CA LEU A 170 12.47 -0.69 -13.62
C LEU A 170 11.68 0.20 -14.59
N GLN A 171 10.36 0.02 -14.68
CA GLN A 171 9.49 0.88 -15.47
C GLN A 171 9.50 2.32 -14.96
N SER A 172 9.52 2.55 -13.65
CA SER A 172 9.63 3.91 -13.08
C SER A 172 10.99 4.56 -13.38
N ILE A 173 12.06 3.77 -13.50
CA ILE A 173 13.39 4.23 -13.92
C ILE A 173 13.36 4.60 -15.42
N VAL A 174 12.72 3.77 -16.25
CA VAL A 174 12.57 4.00 -17.70
C VAL A 174 11.57 5.13 -18.01
N GLN A 175 10.59 5.38 -17.14
CA GLN A 175 9.63 6.48 -17.20
C GLN A 175 10.15 7.78 -16.57
N SER A 176 11.40 7.82 -16.07
CA SER A 176 12.06 9.10 -15.82
C SER A 176 12.18 9.84 -17.17
N PRO A 177 11.85 11.13 -17.24
CA PRO A 177 11.90 11.86 -18.51
C PRO A 177 13.36 11.78 -19.04
N THR A 178 13.49 11.52 -20.34
CA THR A 178 14.76 11.16 -20.98
C THR A 178 15.84 12.15 -20.57
N ARG A 179 16.76 11.72 -19.71
CA ARG A 179 17.87 12.57 -19.28
C ARG A 179 18.59 13.09 -20.51
N HIS A 180 18.51 14.40 -20.73
CA HIS A 180 19.07 15.08 -21.87
C HIS A 180 20.36 15.77 -21.43
N LEU A 181 21.50 15.16 -21.77
CA LEU A 181 22.81 15.74 -21.54
C LEU A 181 23.12 16.73 -22.65
N ILE A 182 23.24 18.00 -22.28
CA ILE A 182 23.64 19.08 -23.18
C ILE A 182 25.12 19.35 -22.95
N THR A 183 25.90 19.16 -24.01
CA THR A 183 27.29 19.65 -24.12
C THR A 183 27.34 20.70 -25.22
N PHE A 184 28.42 21.49 -25.27
CA PHE A 184 28.58 22.57 -26.27
C PHE A 184 29.55 22.20 -27.39
N ASP A 185 30.09 20.98 -27.37
CA ASP A 185 31.11 20.50 -28.30
C ASP A 185 30.61 20.49 -29.76
N LYS A 186 29.31 20.23 -29.99
CA LYS A 186 28.71 20.25 -31.34
C LYS A 186 28.74 21.63 -32.00
N LEU A 187 28.85 22.71 -31.22
CA LEU A 187 28.96 24.06 -31.78
C LEU A 187 30.23 24.23 -32.61
N PHE A 188 31.30 23.51 -32.27
CA PHE A 188 32.52 23.50 -33.08
C PHE A 188 32.26 22.93 -34.48
N GLU A 189 31.52 21.83 -34.57
CA GLU A 189 31.19 21.20 -35.86
C GLU A 189 30.30 22.10 -36.73
N ILE A 190 29.37 22.83 -36.10
CA ILE A 190 28.39 23.70 -36.77
C ILE A 190 29.04 25.00 -37.24
N GLU A 191 29.75 25.70 -36.35
CA GLU A 191 30.31 27.03 -36.64
C GLU A 191 31.66 26.95 -37.36
N LYS A 192 32.40 25.84 -37.21
CA LYS A 192 33.77 25.64 -37.73
C LYS A 192 34.73 26.75 -37.33
N ARG A 193 34.51 27.37 -36.17
CA ARG A 193 35.39 28.41 -35.61
C ARG A 193 36.06 27.92 -34.34
N THR A 194 37.30 28.36 -34.14
CA THR A 194 38.10 28.08 -32.96
C THR A 194 38.17 29.26 -32.00
N ASP A 195 37.22 30.21 -32.12
CA ASP A 195 37.13 31.45 -31.34
C ASP A 195 35.98 31.40 -30.31
N SER A 196 35.46 32.57 -29.92
CA SER A 196 34.27 32.73 -29.08
C SER A 196 33.14 33.37 -29.86
N GLY A 197 31.89 33.01 -29.56
CA GLY A 197 30.72 33.58 -30.21
C GLY A 197 29.49 33.65 -29.31
N VAL A 198 28.45 34.33 -29.79
CA VAL A 198 27.14 34.32 -29.15
C VAL A 198 26.46 32.99 -29.45
N LEU A 199 25.93 32.32 -28.43
CA LEU A 199 25.16 31.09 -28.65
C LEU A 199 23.86 31.43 -29.39
N SER A 200 23.53 30.64 -30.42
CA SER A 200 22.22 30.72 -31.08
C SER A 200 21.10 30.75 -30.05
N GLU A 201 20.10 31.62 -30.26
CA GLU A 201 18.95 31.73 -29.37
C GLU A 201 18.28 30.37 -29.16
N LEU A 202 18.31 29.48 -30.16
CA LEU A 202 17.86 28.09 -30.04
C LEU A 202 19.05 27.12 -30.13
N TYR A 203 19.28 26.35 -29.07
CA TYR A 203 20.29 25.27 -29.03
C TYR A 203 19.77 24.08 -28.21
N GLU A 204 19.91 22.87 -28.76
CA GLU A 204 19.40 21.61 -28.17
C GLU A 204 17.91 21.73 -27.73
N GLY A 205 17.10 22.42 -28.55
CA GLY A 205 15.66 22.60 -28.31
C GLY A 205 15.28 23.61 -27.23
N LEU A 206 16.24 24.32 -26.64
CA LEU A 206 16.03 25.32 -25.59
C LEU A 206 16.38 26.72 -26.04
N ILE A 207 15.76 27.71 -25.41
CA ILE A 207 16.04 29.13 -25.63
C ILE A 207 17.14 29.58 -24.65
N TRP A 208 18.25 30.09 -25.16
CA TRP A 208 19.41 30.53 -24.37
C TRP A 208 19.53 32.06 -24.41
N ASN A 209 19.52 32.70 -23.24
CA ASN A 209 19.56 34.16 -23.12
C ASN A 209 20.85 34.63 -22.47
N ASN A 210 21.56 35.53 -23.13
CA ASN A 210 22.86 36.07 -22.71
C ASN A 210 23.93 34.99 -22.48
N VAL A 211 23.96 34.00 -23.38
CA VAL A 211 24.89 32.87 -23.34
C VAL A 211 25.81 32.97 -24.53
N TRP A 212 27.10 32.80 -24.27
CA TRP A 212 28.16 32.79 -25.26
C TRP A 212 28.85 31.43 -25.19
N TYR A 213 29.57 31.06 -26.25
CA TYR A 213 30.40 29.87 -26.26
C TYR A 213 31.86 30.26 -26.51
N MET A 214 32.77 29.42 -26.04
CA MET A 214 34.21 29.61 -26.25
C MET A 214 34.90 28.27 -26.51
N HIS A 215 35.77 28.26 -27.52
CA HIS A 215 36.58 27.10 -27.87
C HIS A 215 37.87 27.02 -27.02
N GLU A 216 38.31 25.80 -26.70
CA GLU A 216 39.48 25.51 -25.87
C GLU A 216 40.73 26.27 -26.35
N GLN A 217 41.02 26.20 -27.65
CA GLN A 217 42.19 26.85 -28.23
C GLN A 217 42.20 28.37 -28.01
N TRP A 218 41.03 29.03 -28.10
CA TRP A 218 40.93 30.46 -27.87
C TRP A 218 41.18 30.83 -26.41
N VAL A 219 40.65 30.03 -25.47
CA VAL A 219 40.92 30.22 -24.03
C VAL A 219 42.39 30.01 -23.73
N ARG A 220 43.00 28.93 -24.23
CA ARG A 220 44.43 28.66 -24.03
C ARG A 220 45.34 29.73 -24.62
N THR A 221 44.91 30.41 -25.68
CA THR A 221 45.71 31.46 -26.34
C THR A 221 45.51 32.83 -25.69
N ASN A 222 44.27 33.23 -25.40
CA ASN A 222 43.93 34.60 -25.00
C ASN A 222 43.64 34.74 -23.50
N HIS A 223 43.29 33.64 -22.83
CA HIS A 223 42.82 33.62 -21.44
C HIS A 223 43.46 32.48 -20.64
N ALA A 224 44.73 32.15 -20.91
CA ALA A 224 45.43 31.02 -20.28
C ALA A 224 45.53 31.11 -18.75
N LEU A 225 45.49 32.33 -18.22
CA LEU A 225 45.53 32.61 -16.78
C LEU A 225 44.14 32.61 -16.13
N SER A 226 43.06 32.47 -16.90
CA SER A 226 41.70 32.41 -16.36
C SER A 226 41.37 31.04 -15.78
N GLY A 227 40.39 31.00 -14.87
CA GLY A 227 39.78 29.76 -14.40
C GLY A 227 39.00 29.02 -15.49
N TRP A 228 38.68 29.66 -16.63
CA TRP A 228 38.04 28.98 -17.77
C TRP A 228 38.87 27.81 -18.30
N LYS A 229 40.19 27.80 -18.12
CA LYS A 229 41.03 26.64 -18.50
C LYS A 229 40.57 25.34 -17.83
N ASN A 230 39.97 25.44 -16.65
CA ASN A 230 39.50 24.29 -15.86
C ASN A 230 38.22 23.68 -16.45
N ALA A 231 37.51 24.39 -17.34
CA ALA A 231 36.34 23.90 -18.03
C ALA A 231 36.65 22.78 -19.06
N TYR A 232 37.93 22.61 -19.42
CA TYR A 232 38.38 21.70 -20.48
C TYR A 232 39.12 20.45 -19.95
N THR A 233 39.10 20.19 -18.64
CA THR A 233 39.83 19.05 -18.04
C THR A 233 39.23 17.69 -18.36
N ASN A 234 37.96 17.65 -18.79
CA ASN A 234 37.21 16.42 -19.05
C ASN A 234 37.04 16.09 -20.56
N GLY A 235 37.86 16.70 -21.43
CA GLY A 235 37.85 16.41 -22.87
C GLY A 235 36.79 17.16 -23.69
N HIS A 236 36.07 18.11 -23.09
CA HIS A 236 35.28 19.08 -23.84
C HIS A 236 36.20 20.00 -24.64
N ILE A 237 35.73 20.43 -25.81
CA ILE A 237 36.44 21.36 -26.71
C ILE A 237 35.73 22.72 -26.79
N CYS A 238 34.46 22.78 -26.39
CA CYS A 238 33.67 24.00 -26.36
C CYS A 238 32.78 24.03 -25.11
N VAL A 239 32.66 25.21 -24.49
CA VAL A 239 31.87 25.42 -23.27
C VAL A 239 31.06 26.71 -23.37
N ALA A 240 29.97 26.81 -22.59
CA ALA A 240 29.15 28.01 -22.53
C ALA A 240 29.56 28.91 -21.37
N PHE A 241 29.36 30.22 -21.51
CA PHE A 241 29.62 31.20 -20.46
C PHE A 241 28.61 32.36 -20.50
N ASN A 242 28.52 33.10 -19.40
CA ASN A 242 27.62 34.23 -19.30
C ASN A 242 28.19 35.48 -19.99
N GLY A 243 27.39 36.12 -20.85
CA GLY A 243 27.81 37.34 -21.53
C GLY A 243 27.96 38.52 -20.56
N LYS A 244 29.03 39.32 -20.75
CA LYS A 244 29.27 40.58 -20.02
C LYS A 244 29.24 40.45 -18.48
N GLY A 245 29.62 39.30 -17.93
CA GLY A 245 29.58 39.04 -16.50
C GLY A 245 28.16 39.14 -15.87
N SER A 246 27.12 39.11 -16.71
CA SER A 246 25.72 39.35 -16.32
C SER A 246 24.96 38.02 -16.17
N SER A 247 23.70 38.07 -15.75
CA SER A 247 22.87 36.86 -15.63
C SER A 247 22.63 36.21 -17.00
N MET A 248 22.54 34.89 -17.02
CA MET A 248 22.12 34.12 -18.19
C MET A 248 20.96 33.20 -17.84
N SER A 249 20.17 32.78 -18.83
CA SER A 249 19.06 31.86 -18.59
C SER A 249 18.84 30.86 -19.72
N ILE A 250 18.19 29.76 -19.35
CA ILE A 250 17.74 28.69 -20.22
C ILE A 250 16.22 28.62 -20.09
N CYS A 251 15.50 28.60 -21.20
CA CYS A 251 14.04 28.56 -21.23
C CYS A 251 13.54 27.43 -22.12
N SER A 252 12.41 26.84 -21.74
CA SER A 252 11.70 25.92 -22.64
C SER A 252 11.11 26.70 -23.83
N ARG A 253 11.01 26.03 -24.98
CA ARG A 253 10.55 26.66 -26.22
C ARG A 253 9.10 27.13 -26.14
N ARG A 254 8.21 26.31 -25.54
CA ARG A 254 6.81 26.65 -25.29
C ARG A 254 6.58 26.69 -23.77
N LYS A 255 6.81 27.83 -23.13
CA LYS A 255 6.74 27.99 -21.66
C LYS A 255 5.45 27.45 -21.01
N GLU A 256 4.33 27.52 -21.72
CA GLU A 256 3.02 27.03 -21.24
C GLU A 256 2.90 25.51 -21.20
N ILE A 257 3.66 24.80 -22.04
CA ILE A 257 3.50 23.36 -22.30
C ILE A 257 4.76 22.60 -21.86
N ASP A 258 5.92 23.06 -22.31
CA ASP A 258 7.19 22.36 -22.13
C ASP A 258 7.78 22.65 -20.74
N THR A 259 8.05 21.60 -19.96
CA THR A 259 8.81 21.65 -18.72
C THR A 259 10.10 20.85 -18.84
N PHE A 260 11.09 21.19 -18.03
CA PHE A 260 12.27 20.37 -17.78
C PHE A 260 12.62 20.36 -16.29
N SER A 261 13.47 19.40 -15.93
CA SER A 261 14.05 19.22 -14.61
C SER A 261 15.54 19.54 -14.67
N LEU A 262 16.10 20.13 -13.61
CA LEU A 262 17.55 20.25 -13.47
C LEU A 262 18.05 19.11 -12.59
N VAL A 263 18.95 18.28 -13.14
CA VAL A 263 19.55 17.15 -12.44
C VAL A 263 20.95 17.52 -11.96
N SER A 264 21.80 17.98 -12.86
CA SER A 264 23.16 18.42 -12.51
C SER A 264 23.78 19.26 -13.61
N PHE A 265 24.79 20.04 -13.26
CA PHE A 265 25.67 20.68 -14.24
C PHE A 265 27.07 20.84 -13.64
N GLU A 266 28.04 21.06 -14.51
CA GLU A 266 29.41 21.36 -14.12
C GLU A 266 29.77 22.80 -14.53
N ALA A 267 30.43 23.52 -13.62
CA ALA A 267 30.79 24.92 -13.85
C ALA A 267 32.08 25.33 -13.13
N THR A 268 32.69 26.41 -13.60
CA THR A 268 33.89 27.03 -13.02
C THR A 268 33.86 28.56 -13.10
N ALA A 269 34.54 29.25 -12.18
CA ALA A 269 34.66 30.70 -12.20
C ALA A 269 35.80 31.15 -13.13
N ALA A 270 35.68 32.34 -13.74
CA ALA A 270 36.70 32.85 -14.66
C ALA A 270 37.82 33.60 -13.95
N TRP A 271 37.45 34.52 -13.05
CA TRP A 271 38.36 35.55 -12.50
C TRP A 271 38.34 35.63 -10.98
N LEU A 272 37.21 35.27 -10.37
CA LEU A 272 36.96 35.49 -8.95
C LEU A 272 37.01 34.18 -8.17
N ASP A 273 37.58 34.24 -6.98
CA ASP A 273 37.44 33.21 -5.96
C ASP A 273 36.09 33.28 -5.27
N ASN A 274 35.56 32.11 -4.91
CA ASN A 274 34.27 32.02 -4.22
C ASN A 274 33.16 32.82 -4.91
N LEU A 275 33.04 32.68 -6.23
CA LEU A 275 32.01 33.35 -7.01
C LEU A 275 30.63 32.74 -6.69
N HIS A 276 29.80 33.51 -6.00
CA HIS A 276 28.44 33.13 -5.64
C HIS A 276 27.52 33.31 -6.85
N ILE A 277 26.85 32.24 -7.26
CA ILE A 277 25.82 32.25 -8.30
C ILE A 277 24.48 31.88 -7.66
N ASN A 278 23.53 32.80 -7.69
CA ASN A 278 22.14 32.50 -7.33
C ASN A 278 21.43 31.89 -8.53
N ILE A 279 20.95 30.66 -8.38
CA ILE A 279 20.24 29.91 -9.39
C ILE A 279 18.77 29.94 -9.05
N ILE A 280 17.93 30.30 -10.01
CA ILE A 280 16.48 30.41 -9.84
C ILE A 280 15.78 29.55 -10.89
N GLY A 281 14.95 28.63 -10.44
CA GLY A 281 14.07 27.82 -11.27
C GLY A 281 12.64 28.35 -11.22
N ARG A 282 12.03 28.62 -12.38
CA ARG A 282 10.66 29.15 -12.48
C ARG A 282 9.74 28.26 -13.29
N ARG A 283 8.44 28.43 -13.05
CA ARG A 283 7.34 27.95 -13.90
C ARG A 283 6.34 29.06 -14.11
N LEU A 284 6.02 29.42 -15.35
CA LEU A 284 5.07 30.48 -15.68
C LEU A 284 5.37 31.79 -14.94
N LYS A 285 6.66 32.16 -14.88
CA LYS A 285 7.21 33.32 -14.15
C LYS A 285 7.17 33.23 -12.62
N GLN A 286 6.58 32.19 -12.04
CA GLN A 286 6.62 31.95 -10.60
C GLN A 286 7.90 31.23 -10.22
N GLU A 287 8.60 31.73 -9.20
CA GLU A 287 9.75 31.04 -8.62
C GLU A 287 9.30 29.78 -7.89
N LEU A 288 9.85 28.64 -8.33
CA LEU A 288 9.65 27.34 -7.69
C LEU A 288 10.84 26.96 -6.80
N TYR A 289 12.04 27.31 -7.24
CA TYR A 289 13.27 26.96 -6.55
C TYR A 289 14.28 28.11 -6.60
N SER A 290 15.05 28.25 -5.53
CA SER A 290 16.22 29.13 -5.48
C SER A 290 17.33 28.46 -4.68
N LYS A 291 18.57 28.54 -5.17
CA LYS A 291 19.76 28.06 -4.48
C LYS A 291 20.97 28.86 -4.90
N THR A 292 21.77 29.28 -3.93
CA THR A 292 23.09 29.87 -4.21
C THR A 292 24.16 28.79 -4.16
N ILE A 293 24.99 28.74 -5.20
CA ILE A 293 26.21 27.92 -5.26
C ILE A 293 27.44 28.82 -5.22
N VAL A 294 28.59 28.23 -4.89
CA VAL A 294 29.88 28.93 -4.85
C VAL A 294 30.83 28.23 -5.81
N LEU A 295 31.27 28.95 -6.84
CA LEU A 295 32.26 28.50 -7.80
C LEU A 295 33.67 28.91 -7.36
N GLN A 296 34.62 28.01 -7.51
CA GLN A 296 36.03 28.28 -7.31
C GLN A 296 36.73 28.61 -8.64
N PHE A 297 37.79 29.39 -8.55
CA PHE A 297 38.63 29.73 -9.71
C PHE A 297 39.48 28.53 -10.16
N ASP A 298 40.03 27.75 -9.23
CA ASP A 298 41.05 26.72 -9.50
C ASP A 298 40.50 25.37 -9.96
N ASN A 299 39.18 25.14 -9.91
CA ASN A 299 38.60 23.90 -10.38
C ASN A 299 37.21 24.06 -11.00
N SER A 300 36.85 23.05 -11.77
CA SER A 300 35.50 22.85 -12.26
C SER A 300 34.74 21.95 -11.29
N GLN A 301 33.49 22.31 -10.98
CA GLN A 301 32.70 21.70 -9.91
C GLN A 301 31.35 21.23 -10.42
N ILE A 302 30.95 20.03 -10.00
CA ILE A 302 29.65 19.45 -10.33
C ILE A 302 28.64 19.78 -9.22
N PHE A 303 27.48 20.28 -9.62
CA PHE A 303 26.37 20.59 -8.72
C PHE A 303 25.17 19.71 -9.06
N TYR A 304 24.57 19.13 -8.02
CA TYR A 304 23.40 18.24 -8.14
C TYR A 304 22.13 18.91 -7.61
N PHE A 305 21.01 18.60 -8.27
CA PHE A 305 19.69 19.15 -8.07
C PHE A 305 18.63 18.05 -8.25
N ASP A 306 17.46 18.26 -7.62
CA ASP A 306 16.25 17.47 -7.87
C ASP A 306 15.09 18.42 -8.20
N TRP A 307 15.37 19.43 -9.02
CA TRP A 307 14.40 20.47 -9.37
C TRP A 307 13.59 20.03 -10.57
N LYS A 308 12.26 20.02 -10.44
CA LYS A 308 11.34 19.48 -11.46
C LYS A 308 10.31 20.52 -11.88
N ASN A 309 9.72 20.32 -13.06
CA ASN A 309 8.58 21.09 -13.58
C ASN A 309 8.87 22.58 -13.83
N MET A 310 10.08 22.91 -14.28
CA MET A 310 10.47 24.29 -14.59
C MET A 310 10.32 24.58 -16.08
N ASP A 311 10.02 25.82 -16.45
CA ASP A 311 10.12 26.32 -17.83
C ASP A 311 11.29 27.30 -18.02
N GLU A 312 11.94 27.71 -16.94
CA GLU A 312 13.04 28.66 -16.95
C GLU A 312 14.04 28.36 -15.82
N LEU A 313 15.33 28.41 -16.16
CA LEU A 313 16.45 28.31 -15.24
C LEU A 313 17.35 29.53 -15.44
N GLN A 314 17.53 30.34 -14.41
CA GLN A 314 18.33 31.56 -14.44
C GLN A 314 19.54 31.43 -13.52
N PHE A 315 20.70 31.85 -14.02
CA PHE A 315 21.96 31.92 -13.28
C PHE A 315 22.34 33.38 -13.08
N ILE A 316 22.43 33.82 -11.82
CA ILE A 316 22.65 35.22 -11.45
C ILE A 316 23.96 35.32 -10.67
N PRO A 317 25.05 35.85 -11.24
CA PRO A 317 26.27 36.10 -10.50
C PRO A 317 26.08 37.21 -9.46
N VAL A 318 26.34 36.92 -8.19
CA VAL A 318 26.04 37.82 -7.07
C VAL A 318 27.30 38.52 -6.56
N SER A 319 28.30 37.77 -6.11
CA SER A 319 29.51 38.32 -5.48
C SER A 319 30.67 37.33 -5.58
N GLY A 320 31.91 37.82 -5.47
CA GLY A 320 33.12 37.00 -5.46
C GLY A 320 34.28 37.80 -4.89
N LYS A 321 35.40 37.15 -4.63
CA LYS A 321 36.64 37.77 -4.16
C LYS A 321 37.66 37.81 -5.29
N GLU A 322 38.45 38.88 -5.36
CA GLU A 322 39.53 38.98 -6.34
C GLU A 322 40.53 37.86 -6.14
N HIS A 323 40.86 37.15 -7.22
CA HIS A 323 41.90 36.13 -7.16
C HIS A 323 43.28 36.80 -7.26
N PRO A 324 44.25 36.46 -6.38
CA PRO A 324 45.60 37.01 -6.45
C PRO A 324 46.24 36.86 -7.83
N GLY A 325 46.77 37.95 -8.38
CA GLY A 325 47.47 37.95 -9.68
C GLY A 325 46.56 37.97 -10.91
N ILE A 326 45.23 38.03 -10.75
CA ILE A 326 44.27 38.17 -11.85
C ILE A 326 43.70 39.60 -11.84
N PRO A 327 43.92 40.40 -12.90
CA PRO A 327 43.53 41.82 -12.91
C PRO A 327 42.05 42.06 -13.26
N TYR A 328 41.24 41.01 -13.37
CA TYR A 328 39.85 41.08 -13.80
C TYR A 328 38.90 40.84 -12.63
N THR A 329 37.86 41.65 -12.51
CA THR A 329 36.89 41.61 -11.40
C THR A 329 35.47 41.28 -11.85
N ASP A 330 35.27 41.02 -13.14
CA ASP A 330 33.97 40.70 -13.70
C ASP A 330 33.48 39.32 -13.25
N LYS A 331 32.16 39.15 -13.13
CA LYS A 331 31.55 37.94 -12.59
C LYS A 331 31.26 36.90 -13.67
N TYR A 332 32.30 36.50 -14.38
CA TYR A 332 32.21 35.47 -15.41
C TYR A 332 32.32 34.07 -14.82
N PHE A 333 31.51 33.16 -15.36
CA PHE A 333 31.56 31.73 -15.11
C PHE A 333 31.26 30.95 -16.38
N ALA A 334 31.77 29.72 -16.48
CA ALA A 334 31.49 28.82 -17.58
C ALA A 334 30.74 27.58 -17.10
N ILE A 335 29.84 27.05 -17.93
CA ILE A 335 29.18 25.76 -17.78
C ILE A 335 29.75 24.83 -18.86
N THR A 336 30.28 23.67 -18.44
CA THR A 336 30.86 22.67 -19.35
C THR A 336 29.77 21.80 -19.96
N TRP A 337 28.82 21.34 -19.13
CA TRP A 337 27.66 20.56 -19.54
C TRP A 337 26.51 20.75 -18.55
N ILE A 338 25.29 20.49 -19.00
CA ILE A 338 24.08 20.49 -18.17
C ILE A 338 23.24 19.25 -18.46
N LEU A 339 22.82 18.56 -17.41
CA LEU A 339 21.95 17.39 -17.47
C LEU A 339 20.54 17.80 -17.06
N LEU A 340 19.63 17.75 -18.03
CA LEU A 340 18.21 18.03 -17.82
C LEU A 340 17.40 16.73 -17.80
N GLY A 341 16.28 16.76 -17.09
CA GLY A 341 15.33 15.65 -16.95
C GLY A 341 14.00 15.99 -17.58
#